data_AF-A0A8J7ZNJ4-F1
#
_entry.id   AF-A0A8J7ZNJ4-F1
#
_cell.length_a   1.000
_cell.length_b   1.000
_cell.length_c   1.000
_cell.angle_alpha   90.00
_cell.angle_beta   90.00
_cell.angle_gamma   90.00
#
_symmetry.space_group_name_H-M   'P 1'
#
loop_
_entity.id
_entity.type
_entity.pdbx_description
1 polymer ?
#
loop_
_entity_poly.entity_id
_entity_poly.type
_entity_poly.pdbx_seq_one_letter_code
_entity_poly.pdbx_strand_id
1 'polypeptide(L)'
;METRVRIPTLLCLLLVMAVAVPLPSAGTADSASNEYDISIAESVDTPSRTVTFQDRDHDVSAIAVADPGDSVSVDVTAPEGSYRVYLYNGDEQIEASKRGDGDSSVSFDLAGYDTGTYLVTVYQDGDYEAIHPLVVRGYDVAVDHPSSVTTGNAIDVEVELTQTADTASPDSVEISVADQDESVNVTATQEGDTTYAASVPTDDLGTGEYNVYAGVRTDETAFGEREIVGVSGASSVEITEPEPTTTSTPTTTRTTTTESTTTQPTTTAPQTTVENRTTTTTQTTTTTQTTTPTATPTETTPTTTETDATTSTTDEGVLTPNATTTDASASTGQPGVGAVGAVGAVLAVAILAVRRRR
;
A
#
# COMPACT_ATOMS: atom_id res chain seq x y z
N MET A 1 25.88 -36.07 5.58
CA MET A 1 26.04 -34.89 6.45
C MET A 1 26.47 -33.74 5.56
N GLU A 2 25.49 -33.13 4.90
CA GLU A 2 25.70 -31.96 4.06
C GLU A 2 24.99 -30.79 4.74
N THR A 3 25.80 -29.82 5.12
CA THR A 3 25.38 -28.61 5.83
C THR A 3 24.61 -27.73 4.85
N ARG A 4 23.29 -27.89 4.79
CA ARG A 4 22.41 -26.91 4.14
C ARG A 4 22.53 -25.59 4.89
N VAL A 5 23.22 -24.63 4.28
CA VAL A 5 23.24 -23.23 4.69
C VAL A 5 21.81 -22.71 4.52
N ARG A 6 21.11 -22.54 5.64
CA ARG A 6 19.83 -21.83 5.71
C ARG A 6 20.14 -20.35 5.49
N ILE A 7 19.73 -19.80 4.35
CA ILE A 7 19.68 -18.35 4.16
C ILE A 7 18.45 -17.87 4.94
N PRO A 8 18.61 -17.01 5.95
CA PRO A 8 17.53 -16.61 6.83
C PRO A 8 16.54 -15.72 6.05
N THR A 9 15.27 -16.05 6.22
CA THR A 9 14.09 -15.28 5.86
C THR A 9 14.27 -13.82 6.29
N LEU A 10 14.52 -12.94 5.32
CA LEU A 10 14.63 -11.50 5.52
C LEU A 10 13.24 -10.88 5.36
N LEU A 11 12.39 -11.10 6.36
CA LEU A 11 11.23 -10.28 6.66
C LEU A 11 11.77 -8.94 7.22
N CYS A 12 12.02 -7.97 6.35
CA CYS A 12 12.35 -6.58 6.69
C CYS A 12 11.64 -5.70 5.65
N LEU A 13 10.54 -5.04 6.03
CA LEU A 13 10.61 -3.63 6.45
C LEU A 13 11.30 -2.78 5.38
N LEU A 14 10.60 -2.50 4.29
CA LEU A 14 10.97 -1.41 3.37
C LEU A 14 10.03 -0.22 3.61
N LEU A 15 10.09 0.22 4.87
CA LEU A 15 9.83 1.59 5.29
C LEU A 15 11.10 2.38 4.91
N VAL A 16 11.25 2.73 3.64
CA VAL A 16 12.22 3.74 3.21
C VAL A 16 11.48 5.06 3.14
N MET A 17 11.50 5.76 4.28
CA MET A 17 11.53 7.21 4.30
C MET A 17 12.66 7.68 3.36
N ALA A 18 12.31 8.03 2.14
CA ALA A 18 12.99 9.06 1.40
C ALA A 18 12.06 10.26 1.35
N VAL A 19 11.96 10.99 2.47
CA VAL A 19 11.44 12.36 2.47
C VAL A 19 12.45 13.22 1.71
N ALA A 20 12.40 13.16 0.38
CA ALA A 20 12.96 14.20 -0.46
C ALA A 20 11.97 15.34 -0.44
N VAL A 21 12.10 16.26 0.53
CA VAL A 21 11.30 17.51 0.57
C VAL A 21 11.48 18.22 -0.78
N PRO A 22 10.47 18.29 -1.67
CA PRO A 22 10.58 19.15 -2.82
C PRO A 22 10.49 20.59 -2.30
N LEU A 23 11.55 21.37 -2.51
CA LEU A 23 11.49 22.81 -2.32
C LEU A 23 10.33 23.36 -3.18
N PRO A 24 9.34 24.08 -2.61
CA PRO A 24 8.30 24.70 -3.41
C PRO A 24 8.94 25.76 -4.31
N SER A 25 9.14 25.40 -5.57
CA SER A 25 9.55 26.33 -6.60
C SER A 25 8.35 27.23 -6.87
N ALA A 26 8.46 28.48 -6.42
CA ALA A 26 7.44 29.48 -6.64
C ALA A 26 7.18 29.68 -8.14
N GLY A 27 5.97 29.30 -8.57
CA GLY A 27 5.21 29.81 -9.70
C GLY A 27 5.96 30.28 -10.95
N THR A 28 5.89 29.47 -12.01
CA THR A 28 5.77 29.96 -13.38
C THR A 28 4.50 29.40 -14.00
N ALA A 29 3.69 30.30 -14.54
CA ALA A 29 2.45 30.01 -15.25
C ALA A 29 2.68 29.11 -16.49
N ASP A 30 1.70 28.24 -16.77
CA ASP A 30 1.41 27.55 -18.04
C ASP A 30 2.58 27.47 -19.03
N SER A 31 3.50 26.54 -18.77
CA SER A 31 4.22 25.88 -19.86
C SER A 31 3.44 24.60 -20.11
N ALA A 32 2.98 24.37 -21.34
CA ALA A 32 2.58 23.03 -21.75
C ALA A 32 3.68 22.08 -21.28
N SER A 33 3.33 21.17 -20.35
CA SER A 33 4.29 20.26 -19.76
C SER A 33 4.91 19.48 -20.91
N ASN A 34 6.21 19.67 -21.15
CA ASN A 34 6.97 18.81 -22.06
C ASN A 34 7.21 17.42 -21.44
N GLU A 35 6.33 17.01 -20.54
CA GLU A 35 6.47 15.88 -19.64
C GLU A 35 5.28 14.96 -19.89
N TYR A 36 5.58 13.67 -19.85
CA TYR A 36 4.56 12.64 -20.00
C TYR A 36 3.87 12.44 -18.68
N ASP A 37 2.54 12.42 -18.73
CA ASP A 37 1.70 12.03 -17.62
C ASP A 37 0.74 10.94 -18.10
N ILE A 38 0.46 9.98 -17.23
CA ILE A 38 -0.45 8.88 -17.48
C ILE A 38 -1.48 8.84 -16.38
N SER A 39 -2.74 8.70 -16.77
CA SER A 39 -3.84 8.49 -15.85
C SER A 39 -4.76 7.39 -16.37
N ILE A 40 -5.37 6.67 -15.44
CA ILE A 40 -6.28 5.58 -15.75
C ILE A 40 -7.56 5.80 -14.94
N ALA A 41 -8.70 5.65 -15.61
CA ALA A 41 -9.99 5.74 -14.93
C ALA A 41 -10.09 4.70 -13.79
N GLU A 42 -10.88 5.02 -12.75
CA GLU A 42 -11.08 4.14 -11.59
C GLU A 42 -9.78 3.85 -10.81
N SER A 43 -8.86 4.81 -10.81
CA SER A 43 -7.70 4.79 -9.92
C SER A 43 -8.07 5.16 -8.50
N VAL A 44 -7.46 4.46 -7.54
CA VAL A 44 -7.44 4.81 -6.13
C VAL A 44 -6.19 5.66 -5.90
N ASP A 45 -6.38 6.89 -5.43
CA ASP A 45 -5.26 7.74 -5.02
C ASP A 45 -4.53 7.11 -3.83
N THR A 46 -3.21 7.16 -3.87
CA THR A 46 -2.33 6.63 -2.82
C THR A 46 -1.25 7.67 -2.50
N PRO A 47 -0.64 7.62 -1.31
CA PRO A 47 0.53 8.45 -1.03
C PRO A 47 1.60 8.27 -2.11
N SER A 48 2.16 9.38 -2.60
CA SER A 48 3.17 9.36 -3.66
C SER A 48 4.40 8.58 -3.22
N ARG A 49 4.86 7.66 -4.07
CA ARG A 49 6.10 6.90 -3.86
C ARG A 49 6.93 6.84 -5.14
N THR A 50 8.24 6.84 -4.98
CA THR A 50 9.16 6.62 -6.08
C THR A 50 9.41 5.12 -6.27
N VAL A 51 9.21 4.62 -7.48
CA VAL A 51 9.40 3.22 -7.89
C VAL A 51 10.45 3.17 -8.99
N THR A 52 11.43 2.28 -8.85
CA THR A 52 12.43 2.05 -9.90
C THR A 52 11.92 1.00 -10.88
N PHE A 53 11.82 1.35 -12.15
CA PHE A 53 11.51 0.43 -13.25
C PHE A 53 12.52 0.63 -14.39
N GLN A 54 13.15 -0.46 -14.85
CA GLN A 54 14.13 -0.43 -15.93
C GLN A 54 15.25 0.62 -15.71
N ASP A 55 15.84 0.58 -14.52
CA ASP A 55 16.91 1.47 -14.04
C ASP A 55 16.56 2.97 -13.97
N ARG A 56 15.27 3.33 -13.99
CA ARG A 56 14.80 4.70 -13.79
C ARG A 56 13.72 4.81 -12.74
N ASP A 57 13.72 5.93 -12.06
CA ASP A 57 12.81 6.23 -10.96
C ASP A 57 11.57 6.96 -11.50
N HIS A 58 10.40 6.52 -11.03
CA HIS A 58 9.10 7.07 -11.40
C HIS A 58 8.27 7.35 -10.16
N ASP A 59 7.60 8.49 -10.14
CA ASP A 59 6.66 8.80 -9.07
C ASP A 59 5.28 8.19 -9.39
N VAL A 60 4.75 7.47 -8.41
CA VAL A 60 3.46 6.79 -8.49
C VAL A 60 2.62 7.25 -7.33
N SER A 61 1.45 7.82 -7.63
CA SER A 61 0.52 8.35 -6.63
C SER A 61 -0.89 7.77 -6.76
N ALA A 62 -1.09 6.77 -7.62
CA ALA A 62 -2.37 6.10 -7.76
C ALA A 62 -2.19 4.66 -8.24
N ILE A 63 -3.20 3.83 -7.98
CA ILE A 63 -3.28 2.46 -8.48
C ILE A 63 -4.62 2.31 -9.18
N ALA A 64 -4.60 1.91 -10.45
CA ALA A 64 -5.81 1.58 -11.19
C ALA A 64 -6.34 0.21 -10.76
N VAL A 65 -7.66 0.05 -10.73
CA VAL A 65 -8.31 -1.20 -10.38
C VAL A 65 -9.34 -1.54 -11.45
N ALA A 66 -9.34 -2.78 -11.95
CA ALA A 66 -10.27 -3.23 -12.98
C ALA A 66 -10.69 -4.70 -12.76
N ASP A 67 -11.86 -5.08 -13.28
CA ASP A 67 -12.29 -6.47 -13.26
C ASP A 67 -11.76 -7.25 -14.47
N PRO A 68 -11.55 -8.57 -14.34
CA PRO A 68 -11.22 -9.42 -15.48
C PRO A 68 -12.28 -9.33 -16.57
N GLY A 69 -11.85 -9.11 -17.81
CA GLY A 69 -12.76 -8.95 -18.96
C GLY A 69 -13.29 -7.55 -19.20
N ASP A 70 -13.02 -6.59 -18.31
CA ASP A 70 -13.36 -5.19 -18.55
C ASP A 70 -12.35 -4.53 -19.50
N SER A 71 -12.69 -3.32 -19.96
CA SER A 71 -11.78 -2.48 -20.74
C SER A 71 -11.29 -1.31 -19.90
N VAL A 72 -9.98 -1.14 -19.83
CA VAL A 72 -9.33 -0.02 -19.14
C VAL A 72 -9.04 1.08 -20.15
N SER A 73 -9.40 2.32 -19.82
CA SER A 73 -9.07 3.51 -20.60
C SER A 73 -7.89 4.23 -19.96
N VAL A 74 -6.85 4.46 -20.77
CA VAL A 74 -5.60 5.10 -20.38
C VAL A 74 -5.50 6.41 -21.11
N ASP A 75 -5.49 7.50 -20.36
CA ASP A 75 -5.33 8.85 -20.87
C ASP A 75 -3.88 9.28 -20.66
N VAL A 76 -3.23 9.70 -21.73
CA VAL A 76 -1.84 10.14 -21.74
C VAL A 76 -1.78 11.60 -22.17
N THR A 77 -1.19 12.43 -21.31
CA THR A 77 -0.79 13.79 -21.66
C THR A 77 0.65 13.74 -22.12
N ALA A 78 0.95 14.21 -23.33
CA ALA A 78 2.27 14.05 -23.91
C ALA A 78 2.66 15.20 -24.85
N PRO A 79 3.96 15.49 -24.97
CA PRO A 79 4.46 16.37 -26.03
C PRO A 79 4.08 15.86 -27.42
N GLU A 80 4.10 16.77 -28.41
CA GLU A 80 3.95 16.41 -29.82
C GLU A 80 4.96 15.32 -30.22
N GLY A 81 4.46 14.26 -30.87
CA GLY A 81 5.26 13.11 -31.26
C GLY A 81 4.61 11.80 -30.86
N SER A 82 5.11 10.70 -31.45
CA SER A 82 4.52 9.39 -31.25
C SER A 82 5.26 8.58 -30.20
N TYR A 83 4.50 7.88 -29.37
CA TYR A 83 4.98 6.99 -28.31
C TYR A 83 4.21 5.67 -28.35
N ARG A 84 4.60 4.74 -27.48
CA ARG A 84 3.89 3.49 -27.24
C ARG A 84 3.40 3.43 -25.81
N VAL A 85 2.20 2.90 -25.63
CA VAL A 85 1.69 2.52 -24.32
C VAL A 85 1.76 1.00 -24.23
N TYR A 86 2.46 0.48 -23.24
CA TYR A 86 2.59 -0.96 -23.01
C TYR A 86 1.85 -1.36 -21.74
N LEU A 87 1.25 -2.55 -21.77
CA LEU A 87 0.72 -3.23 -20.60
C LEU A 87 1.62 -4.43 -20.30
N TYR A 88 2.27 -4.42 -19.14
CA TYR A 88 3.12 -5.48 -18.63
C TYR A 88 2.37 -6.33 -17.60
N ASN A 89 2.55 -7.65 -17.64
CA ASN A 89 2.12 -8.55 -16.58
C ASN A 89 3.14 -8.61 -15.43
N GLY A 90 2.83 -9.37 -14.38
CA GLY A 90 3.69 -9.51 -13.20
C GLY A 90 5.08 -10.13 -13.46
N ASP A 91 5.22 -10.90 -14.54
CA ASP A 91 6.49 -11.46 -15.04
C ASP A 91 7.30 -10.46 -15.91
N GLU A 92 6.86 -9.20 -15.98
CA GLU A 92 7.46 -8.15 -16.81
C GLU A 92 7.41 -8.47 -18.33
N GLN A 93 6.43 -9.27 -18.77
CA GLN A 93 6.19 -9.54 -20.19
C GLN A 93 5.15 -8.57 -20.74
N ILE A 94 5.36 -8.11 -21.99
CA ILE A 94 4.41 -7.23 -22.68
C ILE A 94 3.21 -8.06 -23.15
N GLU A 95 2.06 -7.83 -22.53
CA GLU A 95 0.79 -8.44 -22.93
C GLU A 95 0.15 -7.70 -24.11
N ALA A 96 0.22 -6.37 -24.09
CA ALA A 96 -0.37 -5.54 -25.12
C ALA A 96 0.43 -4.25 -25.37
N SER A 97 0.27 -3.72 -26.58
CA SER A 97 0.81 -2.41 -26.94
C SER A 97 -0.19 -1.59 -27.76
N LYS A 98 -0.23 -0.29 -27.50
CA LYS A 98 -0.97 0.71 -28.27
C LYS A 98 -0.03 1.82 -28.68
N ARG A 99 -0.37 2.53 -29.75
CA ARG A 99 0.37 3.71 -30.21
C ARG A 99 -0.43 4.96 -29.85
N GLY A 100 0.24 5.96 -29.30
CA GLY A 100 -0.31 7.30 -29.11
C GLY A 100 0.51 8.35 -29.89
N ASP A 101 -0.03 9.55 -29.99
CA ASP A 101 0.62 10.71 -30.60
C ASP A 101 0.07 11.99 -29.94
N GLY A 102 0.95 12.79 -29.32
CA GLY A 102 0.53 13.89 -28.44
C GLY A 102 -0.44 13.41 -27.34
N ASP A 103 -1.34 14.29 -26.91
CA ASP A 103 -2.41 13.90 -25.98
C ASP A 103 -3.32 12.84 -26.64
N SER A 104 -3.43 11.67 -26.01
CA SER A 104 -4.22 10.56 -26.56
C SER A 104 -4.84 9.71 -25.46
N SER A 105 -5.99 9.13 -25.79
CA SER A 105 -6.64 8.10 -25.00
C SER A 105 -6.54 6.76 -25.73
N VAL A 106 -6.12 5.71 -25.03
CA VAL A 106 -6.02 4.35 -25.57
C VAL A 106 -6.73 3.37 -24.63
N SER A 107 -7.31 2.31 -25.17
CA SER A 107 -8.00 1.31 -24.36
C SER A 107 -7.41 -0.09 -24.53
N PHE A 108 -7.29 -0.79 -23.40
CA PHE A 108 -6.89 -2.19 -23.28
C PHE A 108 -8.10 -3.02 -22.86
N ASP A 109 -8.34 -4.10 -23.60
CA ASP A 109 -9.37 -5.09 -23.27
C ASP A 109 -8.70 -6.18 -22.43
N LEU A 110 -9.21 -6.40 -21.21
CA LEU A 110 -8.66 -7.37 -20.26
C LEU A 110 -9.32 -8.75 -20.38
N ALA A 111 -10.07 -9.01 -21.45
CA ALA A 111 -10.61 -10.34 -21.73
C ALA A 111 -9.50 -11.39 -21.88
N GLY A 112 -9.50 -12.37 -20.97
CA GLY A 112 -8.53 -13.46 -20.95
C GLY A 112 -7.22 -13.14 -20.23
N TYR A 113 -7.14 -12.00 -19.55
CA TYR A 113 -6.04 -11.67 -18.66
C TYR A 113 -6.26 -12.34 -17.30
N ASP A 114 -5.18 -12.80 -16.69
CA ASP A 114 -5.20 -13.35 -15.34
C ASP A 114 -5.41 -12.23 -14.30
N THR A 115 -5.90 -12.59 -13.11
CA THR A 115 -5.95 -11.66 -11.99
C THR A 115 -4.53 -11.39 -11.49
N GLY A 116 -4.22 -10.16 -11.06
CA GLY A 116 -2.90 -9.87 -10.53
C GLY A 116 -2.45 -8.42 -10.72
N THR A 117 -1.15 -8.21 -10.53
CA THR A 117 -0.51 -6.91 -10.69
C THR A 117 0.01 -6.74 -12.11
N TYR A 118 -0.40 -5.65 -12.73
CA TYR A 118 0.05 -5.20 -14.05
C TYR A 118 0.68 -3.81 -13.94
N LEU A 119 1.45 -3.44 -14.97
CA LEU A 119 2.03 -2.10 -15.08
C LEU A 119 1.75 -1.53 -16.47
N VAL A 120 1.08 -0.37 -16.51
CA VAL A 120 0.93 0.40 -17.74
C VAL A 120 2.09 1.38 -17.83
N THR A 121 2.71 1.49 -18.99
CA THR A 121 3.86 2.39 -19.19
C THR A 121 3.73 3.18 -20.47
N VAL A 122 4.31 4.38 -20.50
CA VAL A 122 4.51 5.17 -21.71
C VAL A 122 5.97 5.07 -22.12
N TYR A 123 6.24 4.72 -23.38
CA TYR A 123 7.58 4.49 -23.91
C TYR A 123 7.85 5.33 -25.16
N GLN A 124 8.93 6.10 -25.14
CA GLN A 124 9.41 6.91 -26.26
C GLN A 124 10.92 6.77 -26.42
N ASP A 125 11.40 6.62 -27.66
CA ASP A 125 12.81 6.77 -28.05
C ASP A 125 13.88 5.97 -27.27
N GLY A 126 13.50 4.90 -26.56
CA GLY A 126 14.42 4.11 -25.75
C GLY A 126 14.04 4.05 -24.28
N ASP A 127 13.19 4.98 -23.83
CA ASP A 127 12.96 5.32 -22.44
C ASP A 127 11.48 5.21 -22.08
N TYR A 128 11.19 4.80 -20.84
CA TYR A 128 9.84 4.83 -20.24
C TYR A 128 9.59 6.19 -19.60
N GLU A 129 8.66 6.96 -20.07
CA GLU A 129 8.48 8.34 -19.59
C GLU A 129 7.58 8.39 -18.35
N ALA A 130 6.61 7.49 -18.25
CA ALA A 130 5.70 7.38 -17.11
C ALA A 130 5.23 5.94 -16.90
N ILE A 131 4.84 5.60 -15.66
CA ILE A 131 4.29 4.30 -15.29
C ILE A 131 3.05 4.45 -14.42
N HIS A 132 2.11 3.52 -14.52
CA HIS A 132 0.88 3.48 -13.70
C HIS A 132 0.55 2.03 -13.34
N PRO A 133 0.55 1.65 -12.05
CA PRO A 133 0.13 0.31 -11.64
C PRO A 133 -1.35 0.05 -11.94
N LEU A 134 -1.66 -1.17 -12.32
CA LEU A 134 -3.02 -1.65 -12.56
C LEU A 134 -3.19 -2.99 -11.84
N VAL A 135 -4.25 -3.13 -11.05
CA VAL A 135 -4.64 -4.40 -10.42
C VAL A 135 -5.87 -4.93 -11.15
N VAL A 136 -5.73 -6.12 -11.74
CA VAL A 136 -6.86 -6.89 -12.26
C VAL A 136 -7.36 -7.77 -11.12
N ARG A 137 -8.54 -7.41 -10.58
CA ARG A 137 -9.01 -7.96 -9.29
C ARG A 137 -9.34 -9.44 -9.38
N GLY A 138 -8.85 -10.20 -8.40
CA GLY A 138 -9.41 -11.48 -7.99
C GLY A 138 -10.35 -11.36 -6.79
N TYR A 139 -10.22 -10.30 -6.00
CA TYR A 139 -11.10 -9.99 -4.86
C TYR A 139 -11.59 -8.54 -4.89
N ASP A 140 -12.88 -8.37 -4.59
CA ASP A 140 -13.43 -7.10 -4.14
C ASP A 140 -13.20 -6.96 -2.62
N VAL A 141 -12.82 -5.75 -2.18
CA VAL A 141 -12.30 -5.50 -0.83
C VAL A 141 -13.12 -4.40 -0.17
N ALA A 142 -13.92 -4.78 0.84
CA ALA A 142 -14.67 -3.85 1.67
C ALA A 142 -13.94 -3.62 2.99
N VAL A 143 -13.87 -2.36 3.44
CA VAL A 143 -13.19 -1.95 4.67
C VAL A 143 -14.19 -1.22 5.57
N ASP A 144 -14.26 -1.63 6.83
CA ASP A 144 -15.01 -0.95 7.89
C ASP A 144 -14.06 -0.51 9.00
N HIS A 145 -14.20 0.73 9.44
CA HIS A 145 -13.37 1.32 10.50
C HIS A 145 -14.10 2.52 11.13
N PRO A 146 -13.73 2.96 12.36
CA PRO A 146 -14.31 4.16 12.94
C PRO A 146 -13.92 5.40 12.12
N SER A 147 -14.85 6.36 11.98
CA SER A 147 -14.58 7.61 11.25
C SER A 147 -13.63 8.55 11.99
N SER A 148 -13.45 8.37 13.30
CA SER A 148 -12.48 9.14 14.08
C SER A 148 -11.96 8.38 15.29
N VAL A 149 -10.73 8.70 15.67
CA VAL A 149 -10.06 8.17 16.86
C VAL A 149 -9.27 9.28 17.55
N THR A 150 -8.90 9.04 18.81
CA THR A 150 -7.99 9.92 19.55
C THR A 150 -6.58 9.37 19.47
N THR A 151 -5.58 10.22 19.28
CA THR A 151 -4.16 9.84 19.28
C THR A 151 -3.81 8.99 20.51
N GLY A 152 -3.11 7.89 20.30
CA GLY A 152 -2.77 6.88 21.31
C GLY A 152 -3.81 5.76 21.47
N ASN A 153 -4.97 5.86 20.82
CA ASN A 153 -5.89 4.73 20.62
C ASN A 153 -5.66 4.09 19.26
N ALA A 154 -5.86 2.78 19.14
CA ALA A 154 -5.77 2.10 17.86
C ALA A 154 -7.02 2.33 17.01
N ILE A 155 -6.86 2.30 15.68
CA ILE A 155 -7.96 2.20 14.72
C ILE A 155 -8.22 0.71 14.51
N ASP A 156 -9.38 0.24 14.95
CA ASP A 156 -9.84 -1.12 14.67
C ASP A 156 -10.45 -1.17 13.27
N VAL A 157 -9.89 -2.02 12.40
CA VAL A 157 -10.26 -2.15 10.99
C VAL A 157 -10.68 -3.58 10.72
N GLU A 158 -11.85 -3.74 10.12
CA GLU A 158 -12.38 -5.00 9.61
C GLU A 158 -12.36 -4.98 8.07
N VAL A 159 -11.95 -6.07 7.46
CA VAL A 159 -11.86 -6.25 6.01
C VAL A 159 -12.66 -7.47 5.61
N GLU A 160 -13.61 -7.30 4.70
CA GLU A 160 -14.37 -8.37 4.07
C GLU A 160 -13.94 -8.55 2.62
N LEU A 161 -13.64 -9.80 2.24
CA LEU A 161 -13.23 -10.16 0.89
C LEU A 161 -14.37 -10.86 0.15
N THR A 162 -14.65 -10.44 -1.08
CA THR A 162 -15.52 -11.18 -2.01
C THR A 162 -14.71 -11.60 -3.22
N GLN A 163 -14.52 -12.92 -3.42
CA GLN A 163 -13.83 -13.42 -4.61
C GLN A 163 -14.68 -13.14 -5.86
N THR A 164 -14.11 -12.42 -6.83
CA THR A 164 -14.78 -12.01 -8.08
C THR A 164 -14.30 -12.80 -9.29
N ALA A 165 -13.13 -13.44 -9.21
CA ALA A 165 -12.57 -14.26 -10.28
C ALA A 165 -11.71 -15.42 -9.74
N ASP A 166 -11.38 -16.37 -10.61
CA ASP A 166 -10.44 -17.45 -10.29
C ASP A 166 -9.06 -16.82 -10.03
N THR A 167 -8.59 -16.94 -8.78
CA THR A 167 -7.34 -16.36 -8.30
C THR A 167 -6.82 -17.20 -7.13
N ALA A 168 -5.53 -17.06 -6.81
CA ALA A 168 -4.96 -17.73 -5.65
C ALA A 168 -5.61 -17.26 -4.34
N SER A 169 -5.58 -18.11 -3.31
CA SER A 169 -6.02 -17.70 -1.97
C SER A 169 -5.09 -16.62 -1.42
N PRO A 170 -5.60 -15.67 -0.62
CA PRO A 170 -4.74 -14.63 -0.05
C PRO A 170 -3.69 -15.24 0.88
N ASP A 171 -2.43 -14.84 0.69
CA ASP A 171 -1.34 -15.06 1.63
C ASP A 171 -1.44 -14.07 2.80
N SER A 172 -1.78 -12.81 2.50
CA SER A 172 -1.97 -11.78 3.52
C SER A 172 -2.92 -10.68 3.09
N VAL A 173 -3.59 -10.07 4.06
CA VAL A 173 -4.26 -8.78 3.90
C VAL A 173 -3.46 -7.73 4.65
N GLU A 174 -3.05 -6.68 3.96
CA GLU A 174 -2.31 -5.55 4.54
C GLU A 174 -3.21 -4.33 4.63
N ILE A 175 -3.13 -3.62 5.76
CA ILE A 175 -3.86 -2.38 6.00
C ILE A 175 -2.85 -1.25 6.14
N SER A 176 -3.11 -0.17 5.42
CA SER A 176 -2.30 1.05 5.42
C SER A 176 -3.17 2.21 5.90
N VAL A 177 -2.69 2.95 6.89
CA VAL A 177 -3.25 4.24 7.30
C VAL A 177 -2.22 5.31 6.96
N ALA A 178 -2.56 6.21 6.05
CA ALA A 178 -1.60 7.15 5.50
C ALA A 178 -2.20 8.49 5.10
N ASP A 179 -1.40 9.55 5.25
CA ASP A 179 -1.59 10.84 4.59
C ASP A 179 -0.48 11.05 3.54
N GLN A 180 -0.16 12.30 3.18
CA GLN A 180 0.90 12.59 2.21
C GLN A 180 2.32 12.47 2.78
N ASP A 181 2.49 12.50 4.10
CA ASP A 181 3.77 12.63 4.79
C ASP A 181 4.09 11.41 5.67
N GLU A 182 3.08 10.78 6.25
CA GLU A 182 3.16 9.71 7.24
C GLU A 182 2.34 8.49 6.82
N SER A 183 2.84 7.29 7.14
CA SER A 183 2.09 6.05 6.94
C SER A 183 2.43 4.99 7.98
N VAL A 184 1.42 4.22 8.36
CA VAL A 184 1.54 3.01 9.19
C VAL A 184 0.94 1.84 8.43
N ASN A 185 1.66 0.72 8.40
CA ASN A 185 1.23 -0.50 7.73
C ASN A 185 1.18 -1.65 8.74
N VAL A 186 0.10 -2.43 8.72
CA VAL A 186 -0.07 -3.63 9.55
C VAL A 186 -0.61 -4.79 8.71
N THR A 187 -0.29 -6.02 9.09
CA THR A 187 -0.90 -7.21 8.49
C THR A 187 -2.11 -7.63 9.31
N ALA A 188 -3.26 -7.77 8.66
CA ALA A 188 -4.48 -8.21 9.30
C ALA A 188 -4.45 -9.71 9.64
N THR A 189 -5.12 -10.08 10.71
CA THR A 189 -5.31 -11.48 11.10
C THR A 189 -6.63 -11.99 10.55
N GLN A 190 -6.63 -13.17 9.95
CA GLN A 190 -7.85 -13.82 9.49
C GLN A 190 -8.72 -14.25 10.69
N GLU A 191 -9.97 -13.79 10.75
CA GLU A 191 -10.93 -14.14 11.81
C GLU A 191 -12.05 -15.06 11.31
N GLY A 192 -12.30 -15.06 10.00
CA GLY A 192 -13.27 -15.93 9.32
C GLY A 192 -12.78 -16.39 7.95
N ASP A 193 -13.61 -17.10 7.20
CA ASP A 193 -13.21 -17.62 5.88
C ASP A 193 -12.81 -16.48 4.92
N THR A 194 -13.51 -15.35 4.98
CA THR A 194 -13.32 -14.18 4.11
C THR A 194 -13.17 -12.86 4.88
N THR A 195 -12.98 -12.92 6.21
CA THR A 195 -12.95 -11.74 7.09
C THR A 195 -11.61 -11.66 7.81
N TYR A 196 -11.04 -10.46 7.83
CA TYR A 196 -9.77 -10.14 8.44
C TYR A 196 -9.92 -8.92 9.35
N ALA A 197 -9.15 -8.86 10.44
CA ALA A 197 -9.17 -7.74 11.37
C ALA A 197 -7.75 -7.29 11.75
N ALA A 198 -7.59 -6.00 11.99
CA ALA A 198 -6.36 -5.43 12.56
C ALA A 198 -6.66 -4.24 13.46
N SER A 199 -5.75 -3.97 14.40
CA SER A 199 -5.72 -2.73 15.18
C SER A 199 -4.47 -1.94 14.79
N VAL A 200 -4.66 -0.78 14.16
CA VAL A 200 -3.56 0.09 13.68
C VAL A 200 -3.20 1.09 14.79
N PRO A 201 -1.96 1.11 15.31
CA PRO A 201 -1.56 2.07 16.34
C PRO A 201 -1.47 3.49 15.76
N THR A 202 -1.82 4.49 16.56
CA THR A 202 -1.75 5.93 16.18
C THR A 202 -0.69 6.71 16.96
N ASP A 203 0.13 6.03 17.76
CA ASP A 203 1.13 6.68 18.62
C ASP A 203 2.19 7.47 17.83
N ASP A 204 2.47 7.01 16.60
CA ASP A 204 3.45 7.62 15.69
C ASP A 204 2.80 8.52 14.62
N LEU A 205 1.48 8.73 14.68
CA LEU A 205 0.74 9.56 13.74
C LEU A 205 0.38 10.90 14.37
N GLY A 206 0.50 11.97 13.58
CA GLY A 206 -0.05 13.28 13.93
C GLY A 206 -1.58 13.28 14.03
N THR A 207 -2.13 14.42 14.44
CA THR A 207 -3.56 14.69 14.32
C THR A 207 -3.89 15.20 12.94
N GLY A 208 -5.02 14.75 12.37
CA GLY A 208 -5.44 15.16 11.04
C GLY A 208 -6.31 14.10 10.36
N GLU A 209 -6.56 14.30 9.07
CA GLU A 209 -7.26 13.35 8.20
C GLU A 209 -6.26 12.39 7.57
N TYR A 210 -6.51 11.10 7.72
CA TYR A 210 -5.76 10.03 7.08
C TYR A 210 -6.69 9.21 6.20
N ASN A 211 -6.12 8.50 5.22
CA ASN A 211 -6.85 7.50 4.44
C ASN A 211 -6.45 6.09 4.89
N VAL A 212 -7.45 5.22 5.00
CA VAL A 212 -7.34 3.79 5.27
C VAL A 212 -7.50 3.03 3.95
N TYR A 213 -6.55 2.14 3.68
CA TYR A 213 -6.51 1.25 2.52
C TYR A 213 -6.32 -0.19 2.98
N ALA A 214 -6.88 -1.13 2.24
CA ALA A 214 -6.59 -2.55 2.38
C ALA A 214 -6.13 -3.14 1.04
N GLY A 215 -5.06 -3.93 1.08
CA GLY A 215 -4.51 -4.66 -0.07
C GLY A 215 -4.47 -6.16 0.19
N VAL A 216 -4.90 -6.95 -0.78
CA VAL A 216 -4.89 -8.42 -0.74
C VAL A 216 -3.72 -8.93 -1.55
N ARG A 217 -2.85 -9.72 -0.91
CA ARG A 217 -1.63 -10.26 -1.53
C ARG A 217 -1.64 -11.78 -1.57
N THR A 218 -1.04 -12.35 -2.61
CA THR A 218 -0.79 -13.79 -2.76
C THR A 218 0.68 -14.10 -2.40
N ASP A 219 1.04 -15.39 -2.38
CA ASP A 219 2.43 -15.83 -2.21
C ASP A 219 3.25 -15.75 -3.50
N GLU A 220 2.59 -15.49 -4.63
CA GLU A 220 3.22 -15.23 -5.92
C GLU A 220 3.87 -13.84 -5.94
N THR A 221 4.76 -13.62 -6.90
CA THR A 221 5.50 -12.36 -7.01
C THR A 221 5.27 -11.69 -8.35
N ALA A 222 5.03 -10.40 -8.32
CA ALA A 222 4.94 -9.53 -9.49
C ALA A 222 5.88 -8.34 -9.29
N PHE A 223 6.70 -8.01 -10.30
CA PHE A 223 7.68 -6.90 -10.22
C PHE A 223 8.62 -6.98 -8.99
N GLY A 224 8.95 -8.20 -8.56
CA GLY A 224 9.84 -8.47 -7.42
C GLY A 224 9.19 -8.29 -6.03
N GLU A 225 7.91 -7.92 -5.95
CA GLU A 225 7.13 -7.84 -4.72
C GLU A 225 6.06 -8.94 -4.69
N ARG A 226 5.44 -9.18 -3.53
CA ARG A 226 4.27 -10.08 -3.47
C ARG A 226 3.12 -9.48 -4.27
N GLU A 227 2.52 -10.31 -5.11
CA GLU A 227 1.50 -9.90 -6.06
C GLU A 227 0.23 -9.42 -5.34
N ILE A 228 -0.38 -8.37 -5.86
CA ILE A 228 -1.60 -7.77 -5.34
C ILE A 228 -2.75 -8.23 -6.23
N VAL A 229 -3.78 -8.80 -5.63
CA VAL A 229 -4.97 -9.34 -6.32
C VAL A 229 -6.27 -8.64 -5.90
N GLY A 230 -6.18 -7.62 -5.06
CA GLY A 230 -7.31 -6.81 -4.63
C GLY A 230 -6.85 -5.58 -3.86
N VAL A 231 -7.55 -4.46 -4.06
CA VAL A 231 -7.27 -3.17 -3.40
C VAL A 231 -8.62 -2.53 -3.06
N SER A 232 -8.76 -2.01 -1.85
CA SER A 232 -9.94 -1.22 -1.45
C SER A 232 -9.89 0.19 -2.04
N GLY A 233 -11.04 0.86 -2.06
CA GLY A 233 -11.04 2.32 -2.18
C GLY A 233 -10.39 3.01 -0.97
N ALA A 234 -10.12 4.31 -1.10
CA ALA A 234 -9.70 5.15 0.01
C ALA A 234 -10.89 5.48 0.92
N SER A 235 -10.71 5.37 2.23
CA SER A 235 -11.70 5.73 3.25
C SER A 235 -11.06 6.58 4.33
N SER A 236 -11.65 7.73 4.73
CA SER A 236 -10.97 8.68 5.63
C SER A 236 -11.30 8.47 7.10
N VAL A 237 -10.28 8.68 7.94
CA VAL A 237 -10.35 8.64 9.41
C VAL A 237 -9.68 9.88 9.98
N GLU A 238 -10.35 10.54 10.93
CA GLU A 238 -9.81 11.71 11.64
C GLU A 238 -9.10 11.27 12.93
N ILE A 239 -7.83 11.64 13.10
CA ILE A 239 -7.08 11.47 14.34
C ILE A 239 -7.09 12.80 15.12
N THR A 240 -7.61 12.75 16.35
CA THR A 240 -7.84 13.93 17.20
C THR A 240 -6.98 13.91 18.46
N GLU A 241 -6.66 15.09 19.01
CA GLU A 241 -5.99 15.18 20.30
C GLU A 241 -6.89 14.67 21.44
N PRO A 242 -6.32 14.05 22.49
CA PRO A 242 -7.10 13.71 23.68
C PRO A 242 -7.63 14.96 24.37
N GLU A 243 -8.91 14.94 24.73
CA GLU A 243 -9.49 16.03 25.52
C GLU A 243 -8.69 16.23 26.82
N PRO A 244 -8.30 17.47 27.15
CA PRO A 244 -7.52 17.72 28.36
C PRO A 244 -8.36 17.34 29.58
N THR A 245 -7.91 16.33 30.32
CA THR A 245 -8.54 15.98 31.59
C THR A 245 -8.40 17.14 32.56
N THR A 246 -9.50 17.86 32.85
CA THR A 246 -9.48 18.93 33.84
C THR A 246 -9.20 18.33 35.21
N THR A 247 -7.95 18.43 35.66
CA THR A 247 -7.59 18.06 37.03
C THR A 247 -8.24 19.08 37.97
N SER A 248 -9.35 18.71 38.59
CA SER A 248 -10.01 19.53 39.61
C SER A 248 -9.08 19.62 40.81
N THR A 249 -8.35 20.73 40.95
CA THR A 249 -7.58 21.02 42.16
C THR A 249 -8.56 21.08 43.34
N PRO A 250 -8.40 20.26 44.39
CA PRO A 250 -9.28 20.32 45.55
C PRO A 250 -9.18 21.72 46.15
N THR A 251 -10.30 22.45 46.11
CA THR A 251 -10.39 23.76 46.77
C THR A 251 -10.44 23.50 48.27
N THR A 252 -9.32 23.70 48.95
CA THR A 252 -9.26 23.71 50.41
C THR A 252 -10.12 24.87 50.91
N THR A 253 -11.38 24.59 51.23
CA THR A 253 -12.27 25.54 51.90
C THR A 253 -11.69 25.79 53.30
N ARG A 254 -11.01 26.93 53.47
CA ARG A 254 -10.52 27.38 54.77
C ARG A 254 -11.71 27.92 55.55
N THR A 255 -12.28 27.10 56.44
CA THR A 255 -13.32 27.52 57.39
C THR A 255 -12.73 28.57 58.34
N THR A 256 -13.01 29.85 58.10
CA THR A 256 -12.81 30.90 59.10
C THR A 256 -13.94 30.82 60.11
N THR A 257 -13.63 30.31 61.30
CA THR A 257 -14.48 30.42 62.49
C THR A 257 -14.59 31.89 62.89
N THR A 258 -15.76 32.50 62.70
CA THR A 258 -16.10 33.81 63.26
C THR A 258 -17.10 33.57 64.40
N GLU A 259 -16.74 34.00 65.61
CA GLU A 259 -17.59 33.96 66.80
C GLU A 259 -18.77 34.94 66.69
N SER A 260 -19.97 34.37 66.87
CA SER A 260 -21.20 34.86 67.52
C SER A 260 -21.49 36.37 67.65
N THR A 261 -22.66 36.80 67.18
CA THR A 261 -23.69 37.42 68.05
C THR A 261 -25.10 37.37 67.47
N THR A 262 -26.05 37.22 68.40
CA THR A 262 -27.44 36.78 68.32
C THR A 262 -28.42 37.86 67.83
N THR A 263 -29.43 37.50 67.01
CA THR A 263 -30.86 37.87 67.24
C THR A 263 -31.84 37.11 66.33
N GLN A 264 -33.03 36.89 66.88
CA GLN A 264 -34.14 35.99 66.54
C GLN A 264 -35.23 36.73 65.71
N PRO A 265 -36.44 36.18 65.47
CA PRO A 265 -36.90 35.26 64.41
C PRO A 265 -37.82 35.93 63.36
N THR A 266 -38.19 35.25 62.26
CA THR A 266 -39.60 35.02 61.85
C THR A 266 -39.74 34.15 60.58
N THR A 267 -40.45 33.02 60.76
CA THR A 267 -41.57 32.46 59.95
C THR A 267 -41.50 32.37 58.41
N THR A 268 -41.56 31.15 57.87
CA THR A 268 -42.77 30.52 57.23
C THR A 268 -42.35 29.36 56.31
N ALA A 269 -42.99 28.20 56.49
CA ALA A 269 -42.86 26.95 55.72
C ALA A 269 -43.69 26.99 54.40
N PRO A 270 -43.91 25.90 53.61
CA PRO A 270 -43.37 24.53 53.66
C PRO A 270 -42.99 23.91 52.26
N GLN A 271 -42.59 22.63 52.33
CA GLN A 271 -42.96 21.50 51.44
C GLN A 271 -42.03 21.05 50.28
N THR A 272 -41.53 19.80 50.47
CA THR A 272 -41.43 18.63 49.55
C THR A 272 -40.76 18.83 48.18
N THR A 273 -39.79 18.01 47.78
CA THR A 273 -40.04 16.62 47.34
C THR A 273 -38.76 15.77 47.44
N VAL A 274 -38.93 14.55 47.94
CA VAL A 274 -37.93 13.48 47.92
C VAL A 274 -37.96 12.86 46.53
N GLU A 275 -36.91 13.02 45.73
CA GLU A 275 -36.79 12.28 44.47
C GLU A 275 -36.00 10.99 44.68
N ASN A 276 -36.72 9.90 44.46
CA ASN A 276 -36.34 8.55 44.77
C ASN A 276 -35.40 8.02 43.69
N ARG A 277 -34.31 7.41 44.15
CA ARG A 277 -33.28 6.72 43.40
C ARG A 277 -33.88 5.60 42.54
N THR A 278 -33.60 5.60 41.23
CA THR A 278 -33.75 4.40 40.38
C THR A 278 -32.44 4.17 39.63
N THR A 279 -31.62 3.26 40.15
CA THR A 279 -30.47 2.70 39.43
C THR A 279 -30.99 1.60 38.52
N THR A 280 -30.93 1.83 37.20
CA THR A 280 -31.20 0.81 36.19
C THR A 280 -29.93 -0.01 36.00
N THR A 281 -29.92 -1.21 36.57
CA THR A 281 -28.90 -2.24 36.29
C THR A 281 -29.43 -3.09 35.14
N THR A 282 -28.91 -2.88 33.93
CA THR A 282 -29.18 -3.76 32.79
C THR A 282 -28.39 -5.05 32.99
N GLN A 283 -29.10 -6.11 33.34
CA GLN A 283 -28.56 -7.46 33.51
C GLN A 283 -28.73 -8.20 32.19
N THR A 284 -27.67 -8.24 31.37
CA THR A 284 -27.66 -9.01 30.12
C THR A 284 -27.65 -10.50 30.46
N THR A 285 -28.67 -11.20 29.99
CA THR A 285 -28.85 -12.64 30.16
C THR A 285 -28.02 -13.37 29.11
N THR A 286 -26.88 -13.95 29.51
CA THR A 286 -26.11 -14.88 28.69
C THR A 286 -26.95 -16.15 28.49
N THR A 287 -27.41 -16.37 27.26
CA THR A 287 -28.09 -17.61 26.87
C THR A 287 -27.02 -18.57 26.36
N THR A 288 -26.55 -19.48 27.21
CA THR A 288 -25.70 -20.60 26.79
C THR A 288 -26.55 -21.59 25.97
N GLN A 289 -26.43 -21.55 24.65
CA GLN A 289 -26.90 -22.65 23.82
C GLN A 289 -25.87 -23.78 23.87
N THR A 290 -26.27 -24.89 24.48
CA THR A 290 -25.64 -26.20 24.33
C THR A 290 -26.26 -26.88 23.12
N THR A 291 -25.51 -27.04 22.04
CA THR A 291 -25.87 -27.93 20.93
C THR A 291 -24.75 -28.95 20.69
N THR A 292 -25.13 -30.18 21.01
CA THR A 292 -24.66 -31.52 20.65
C THR A 292 -23.49 -31.68 19.65
N PRO A 293 -22.48 -32.52 19.96
CA PRO A 293 -21.46 -32.93 19.00
C PRO A 293 -22.08 -33.79 17.89
N THR A 294 -21.96 -33.35 16.65
CA THR A 294 -22.32 -34.16 15.48
C THR A 294 -21.12 -35.02 15.08
N ALA A 295 -21.41 -36.29 14.86
CA ALA A 295 -20.46 -37.37 14.65
C ALA A 295 -19.59 -37.20 13.39
N THR A 296 -18.33 -37.58 13.57
CA THR A 296 -17.34 -37.91 12.54
C THR A 296 -17.90 -38.91 11.51
N PRO A 297 -17.90 -38.61 10.20
CA PRO A 297 -17.92 -39.64 9.19
C PRO A 297 -16.49 -40.03 8.79
N THR A 298 -16.37 -41.35 8.67
CA THR A 298 -15.23 -42.19 8.38
C THR A 298 -14.49 -41.87 7.07
N GLU A 299 -13.17 -41.83 7.21
CA GLU A 299 -12.14 -41.97 6.19
C GLU A 299 -12.47 -43.09 5.18
N THR A 300 -12.52 -42.77 3.89
CA THR A 300 -12.52 -43.78 2.82
C THR A 300 -11.41 -43.44 1.83
N THR A 301 -10.31 -44.17 1.94
CA THR A 301 -9.22 -44.25 0.96
C THR A 301 -9.69 -44.97 -0.31
N PRO A 302 -9.55 -44.39 -1.51
CA PRO A 302 -9.38 -45.17 -2.71
C PRO A 302 -7.89 -45.34 -3.04
N THR A 303 -7.50 -46.60 -3.16
CA THR A 303 -6.20 -47.12 -3.58
C THR A 303 -6.08 -47.14 -5.11
N THR A 304 -4.83 -47.03 -5.60
CA THR A 304 -4.29 -47.52 -6.89
C THR A 304 -4.65 -46.68 -8.14
N THR A 305 -3.70 -46.23 -8.98
CA THR A 305 -2.83 -47.11 -9.80
C THR A 305 -1.69 -46.32 -10.44
N GLU A 306 -0.44 -46.73 -10.16
CA GLU A 306 0.73 -46.45 -10.99
C GLU A 306 0.57 -47.12 -12.36
N THR A 307 0.82 -46.37 -13.43
CA THR A 307 1.14 -46.95 -14.75
C THR A 307 2.50 -46.44 -15.16
N ASP A 308 3.50 -47.28 -14.92
CA ASP A 308 4.76 -47.28 -15.64
C ASP A 308 4.51 -47.66 -17.10
N ALA A 309 4.96 -46.82 -18.03
CA ALA A 309 5.19 -47.21 -19.42
C ALA A 309 6.54 -46.66 -19.90
N THR A 310 7.37 -47.64 -20.21
CA THR A 310 8.78 -47.67 -20.58
C THR A 310 9.07 -47.02 -21.94
N THR A 311 10.23 -46.35 -22.02
CA THR A 311 11.21 -46.31 -23.15
C THR A 311 10.74 -46.07 -24.61
N SER A 312 11.30 -45.02 -25.21
CA SER A 312 11.90 -45.10 -26.55
C SER A 312 13.16 -44.24 -26.65
N THR A 313 14.29 -44.92 -26.79
CA THR A 313 15.59 -44.44 -27.28
C THR A 313 15.60 -44.50 -28.80
N THR A 314 16.15 -43.48 -29.48
CA THR A 314 16.75 -43.44 -30.86
C THR A 314 16.79 -41.94 -31.23
N ASP A 315 17.82 -41.29 -31.75
CA ASP A 315 19.26 -41.49 -31.94
C ASP A 315 19.76 -40.11 -32.42
N GLU A 316 21.06 -39.86 -32.26
CA GLU A 316 21.90 -39.08 -33.19
C GLU A 316 21.45 -37.65 -33.60
N GLY A 317 22.09 -36.64 -33.02
CA GLY A 317 21.93 -35.25 -33.45
C GLY A 317 23.00 -34.29 -32.91
N VAL A 318 24.26 -34.58 -33.23
CA VAL A 318 25.44 -33.74 -32.98
C VAL A 318 25.23 -32.29 -33.46
N LEU A 319 25.41 -31.31 -32.57
CA LEU A 319 25.99 -30.00 -32.90
C LEU A 319 26.95 -29.55 -31.79
N THR A 320 28.22 -29.65 -32.13
CA THR A 320 29.44 -29.18 -31.45
C THR A 320 29.41 -27.64 -31.27
N PRO A 321 30.01 -27.09 -30.20
CA PRO A 321 30.02 -25.65 -29.91
C PRO A 321 30.86 -24.88 -30.92
N ASN A 322 30.37 -23.72 -31.39
CA ASN A 322 31.21 -22.75 -32.07
C ASN A 322 31.74 -21.73 -31.08
N ALA A 323 33.06 -21.75 -30.91
CA ALA A 323 33.82 -20.76 -30.17
C ALA A 323 34.15 -19.55 -31.07
N THR A 324 34.17 -18.38 -30.43
CA THR A 324 35.04 -17.22 -30.70
C THR A 324 34.89 -16.48 -32.02
N THR A 325 34.52 -15.20 -31.95
CA THR A 325 35.29 -14.13 -32.63
C THR A 325 35.16 -12.81 -31.85
N THR A 326 36.25 -12.43 -31.20
CA THR A 326 36.57 -11.04 -30.87
C THR A 326 36.96 -10.34 -32.16
N ASP A 327 36.34 -9.19 -32.46
CA ASP A 327 36.98 -8.22 -33.35
C ASP A 327 36.91 -6.83 -32.73
N ALA A 328 38.10 -6.30 -32.51
CA ALA A 328 38.35 -4.92 -32.18
C ALA A 328 38.34 -4.10 -33.47
N SER A 329 37.72 -2.92 -33.45
CA SER A 329 38.01 -1.87 -34.40
C SER A 329 38.28 -0.57 -33.68
N ALA A 330 39.55 -0.17 -33.73
CA ALA A 330 40.02 1.18 -33.50
C ALA A 330 40.23 1.86 -34.86
N SER A 331 39.73 3.07 -35.05
CA SER A 331 40.21 4.04 -36.06
C SER A 331 39.64 5.43 -35.70
N THR A 332 40.37 6.26 -34.96
CA THR A 332 41.22 7.39 -35.42
C THR A 332 40.48 8.65 -35.94
N GLY A 333 40.62 9.75 -35.19
CA GLY A 333 40.99 11.06 -35.76
C GLY A 333 40.01 12.26 -35.67
N GLN A 334 40.05 12.99 -34.55
CA GLN A 334 40.24 14.48 -34.35
C GLN A 334 39.60 15.54 -35.30
N PRO A 335 39.56 16.85 -34.93
CA PRO A 335 39.14 17.55 -33.70
C PRO A 335 38.06 18.64 -33.96
N GLY A 336 37.27 18.98 -32.94
CA GLY A 336 36.39 20.16 -32.97
C GLY A 336 36.34 20.85 -31.60
N VAL A 337 37.14 21.90 -31.45
CA VAL A 337 37.19 22.82 -30.31
C VAL A 337 35.93 23.68 -30.24
N GLY A 338 35.33 23.83 -29.05
CA GLY A 338 34.19 24.72 -28.82
C GLY A 338 33.85 24.94 -27.36
N ALA A 339 34.55 25.90 -26.75
CA ALA A 339 34.12 26.77 -25.64
C ALA A 339 33.67 26.15 -24.29
N VAL A 340 34.56 26.35 -23.33
CA VAL A 340 34.42 26.27 -21.88
C VAL A 340 33.37 27.28 -21.37
N GLY A 341 32.39 26.79 -20.61
CA GLY A 341 31.57 27.57 -19.68
C GLY A 341 31.82 27.06 -18.26
N ALA A 342 32.59 27.82 -17.47
CA ALA A 342 32.98 27.48 -16.12
C ALA A 342 32.09 28.18 -15.08
N VAL A 343 31.35 27.40 -14.31
CA VAL A 343 30.79 27.70 -12.97
C VAL A 343 30.64 26.31 -12.32
N GLY A 344 31.10 25.93 -11.14
CA GLY A 344 31.70 26.60 -9.99
C GLY A 344 31.63 25.54 -8.87
N ALA A 345 32.55 24.57 -8.86
CA ALA A 345 32.56 23.48 -7.88
C ALA A 345 33.27 23.93 -6.59
N VAL A 346 32.47 24.10 -5.53
CA VAL A 346 32.91 24.31 -4.15
C VAL A 346 32.57 23.04 -3.35
N LEU A 347 33.54 22.61 -2.53
CA LEU A 347 33.45 21.63 -1.44
C LEU A 347 33.52 20.14 -1.77
N ALA A 348 34.76 19.67 -1.90
CA ALA A 348 35.18 18.33 -1.47
C ALA A 348 36.30 18.45 -0.41
N VAL A 349 35.96 18.61 0.87
CA VAL A 349 36.88 18.35 2.01
C VAL A 349 36.05 18.05 3.27
N ALA A 350 35.74 16.78 3.57
CA ALA A 350 35.38 16.39 4.97
C ALA A 350 35.34 14.89 5.30
N ILE A 351 35.39 13.93 4.36
CA ILE A 351 35.26 12.50 4.72
C ILE A 351 36.44 11.66 4.22
N LEU A 352 37.64 12.06 4.61
CA LEU A 352 38.85 11.22 4.54
C LEU A 352 39.67 11.32 5.85
N ALA A 353 38.98 11.43 6.98
CA ALA A 353 39.61 11.62 8.30
C ALA A 353 39.10 10.69 9.42
N VAL A 354 38.51 9.52 9.10
CA VAL A 354 38.17 8.49 10.13
C VAL A 354 38.79 7.12 9.82
N ARG A 355 39.86 7.08 9.02
CA ARG A 355 40.65 5.85 8.84
C ARG A 355 42.14 6.09 9.06
N ARG A 356 42.48 6.65 10.23
CA ARG A 356 43.76 6.44 10.94
C ARG A 356 43.82 7.28 12.21
N ARG A 357 43.39 6.70 13.34
CA ARG A 357 44.10 6.77 14.63
C ARG A 357 43.41 5.90 15.69
N ARG A 358 44.07 4.76 15.91
CA ARG A 358 44.00 3.83 17.04
C ARG A 358 42.79 2.92 17.14
#